data_AF-A0A5D4MEK5-F1
#
_entry.id   AF-A0A5D4MEK5-F1
#
_cell.length_a   1.000
_cell.length_b   1.000
_cell.length_c   1.000
_cell.angle_alpha   90.00
_cell.angle_beta   90.00
_cell.angle_gamma   90.00
#
_symmetry.space_group_name_H-M   'P 1'
#
loop_
_entity.id
_entity.type
_entity.pdbx_description
1 polymer ?
#
loop_
_entity_poly.entity_id
_entity_poly.type
_entity_poly.pdbx_seq_one_letter_code
_entity_poly.pdbx_strand_id
1 'polypeptide(L)'
;MCVRDNFGDPEVVGRYLGDKEGVSAGLTQEEVELIKSNNDEILLIHNRFSDATGFENGVQEGEEAISLAEELGAPEGTAIFADIEPTYPVNSDFIRGWYDALSSSAYVPGIYGIFSGDTDLAASYNQAVSGNSGIKEDTYLWTAAPNAGITTEADAPEYQPEAPEGAVVIGWQYGLDAQECNIDTNLFDNQYTDVLW
;
A
#
# COMPACT_ATOMS: atom_id res chain seq x y z
N MET A 1 18.00 -7.11 15.82
CA MET A 1 17.16 -7.27 14.60
C MET A 1 17.54 -6.10 13.73
N CYS A 2 18.05 -6.31 12.50
CA CYS A 2 18.80 -5.29 11.74
C CYS A 2 18.18 -3.88 11.79
N VAL A 3 16.87 -3.77 11.53
CA VAL A 3 16.13 -2.49 11.53
C VAL A 3 16.19 -1.80 12.89
N ARG A 4 15.87 -2.51 13.97
CA ARG A 4 15.91 -2.01 15.36
C ARG A 4 17.30 -1.58 15.81
N ASP A 5 18.34 -2.19 15.25
CA ASP A 5 19.73 -1.89 15.60
C ASP A 5 20.29 -0.69 14.80
N ASN A 6 19.73 -0.38 13.61
CA ASN A 6 20.31 0.58 12.67
C ASN A 6 19.38 1.76 12.28
N PHE A 7 18.07 1.59 12.34
CA PHE A 7 17.08 2.55 11.82
C PHE A 7 16.07 3.02 12.87
N GLY A 8 15.67 2.19 13.83
CA GLY A 8 14.66 2.56 14.84
C GLY A 8 13.67 1.43 15.10
N ASP A 9 12.64 1.71 15.89
CA ASP A 9 11.61 0.72 16.24
C ASP A 9 10.40 0.86 15.30
N PRO A 10 10.23 -0.04 14.32
CA PRO A 10 9.15 0.09 13.35
C PRO A 10 7.79 -0.19 14.00
N GLU A 11 6.82 0.69 13.79
CA GLU A 11 5.42 0.44 14.20
C GLU A 11 4.61 -0.26 13.09
N VAL A 12 5.05 -0.17 11.84
CA VAL A 12 4.39 -0.77 10.67
C VAL A 12 5.41 -1.49 9.80
N VAL A 13 5.06 -2.69 9.35
CA VAL A 13 5.87 -3.51 8.45
C VAL A 13 5.08 -3.84 7.19
N GLY A 14 5.51 -3.30 6.05
CA GLY A 14 4.95 -3.61 4.73
C GLY A 14 5.33 -5.01 4.26
N ARG A 15 4.33 -5.82 3.87
CA ARG A 15 4.54 -7.19 3.40
C ARG A 15 3.63 -7.53 2.22
N TYR A 16 4.21 -8.26 1.27
CA TYR A 16 3.50 -8.72 0.07
C TYR A 16 2.62 -9.92 0.40
N LEU A 17 1.39 -9.94 -0.10
CA LEU A 17 0.44 -11.03 0.13
C LEU A 17 0.87 -12.35 -0.51
N GLY A 18 1.59 -12.31 -1.64
CA GLY A 18 2.00 -13.49 -2.37
C GLY A 18 3.36 -13.36 -3.03
N ASP A 19 3.90 -14.49 -3.49
CA ASP A 19 5.17 -14.54 -4.19
C ASP A 19 5.07 -13.91 -5.60
N LYS A 20 6.10 -13.16 -5.96
CA LYS A 20 6.35 -12.71 -7.33
C LYS A 20 7.81 -13.01 -7.68
N GLU A 21 8.00 -13.95 -8.61
CA GLU A 21 9.32 -14.50 -8.93
C GLU A 21 10.35 -13.39 -9.23
N GLY A 22 11.45 -13.39 -8.46
CA GLY A 22 12.54 -12.41 -8.61
C GLY A 22 12.22 -11.00 -8.13
N VAL A 23 11.05 -10.76 -7.51
CA VAL A 23 10.59 -9.44 -7.05
C VAL A 23 10.27 -9.46 -5.56
N SER A 24 9.39 -10.33 -5.11
CA SER A 24 8.93 -10.39 -3.72
C SER A 24 8.67 -11.81 -3.23
N ALA A 25 8.86 -12.01 -1.92
CA ALA A 25 8.38 -13.18 -1.21
C ALA A 25 7.08 -12.82 -0.47
N GLY A 26 6.09 -13.70 -0.57
CA GLY A 26 4.81 -13.58 0.11
C GLY A 26 4.94 -13.73 1.62
N LEU A 27 4.05 -13.04 2.32
CA LEU A 27 3.89 -13.11 3.76
C LEU A 27 3.52 -14.54 4.17
N THR A 28 4.12 -15.02 5.25
CA THR A 28 3.80 -16.34 5.82
C THR A 28 3.19 -16.22 7.21
N GLN A 29 2.48 -17.25 7.67
CA GLN A 29 1.93 -17.27 9.03
C GLN A 29 3.01 -17.10 10.11
N GLU A 30 4.20 -17.67 9.91
CA GLU A 30 5.33 -17.52 10.83
C GLU A 30 5.83 -16.07 10.89
N GLU A 31 5.87 -15.38 9.75
CA GLU A 31 6.20 -13.96 9.70
C GLU A 31 5.12 -13.09 10.35
N VAL A 32 3.83 -13.39 10.14
CA VAL A 32 2.72 -12.73 10.82
C VAL A 32 2.89 -12.83 12.34
N GLU A 33 3.10 -14.05 12.86
CA GLU A 33 3.29 -14.28 14.29
C GLU A 33 4.51 -13.52 14.83
N LEU A 34 5.60 -13.47 14.05
CA LEU A 34 6.80 -12.74 14.43
C LEU A 34 6.56 -11.23 14.49
N ILE A 35 5.96 -10.63 13.46
CA ILE A 35 5.67 -9.19 13.40
C ILE A 35 4.73 -8.83 14.56
N LYS A 36 3.65 -9.58 14.75
CA LYS A 36 2.70 -9.37 15.86
C LYS A 36 3.29 -9.59 17.23
N SER A 37 4.26 -10.50 17.40
CA SER A 37 4.95 -10.68 18.69
C SER A 37 5.79 -9.45 19.09
N ASN A 38 6.14 -8.58 18.14
CA ASN A 38 6.83 -7.32 18.41
C ASN A 38 5.87 -6.14 18.67
N ASN A 39 4.55 -6.35 18.53
CA ASN A 39 3.50 -5.31 18.53
C ASN A 39 3.58 -4.36 17.32
N ASP A 40 4.09 -4.85 16.20
CA ASP A 40 4.14 -4.11 14.94
C ASP A 40 2.85 -4.40 14.13
N GLU A 41 2.35 -3.42 13.39
CA GLU A 41 1.24 -3.59 12.45
C GLU A 41 1.73 -4.08 11.08
N ILE A 42 0.87 -4.78 10.34
CA ILE A 42 1.16 -5.33 9.02
C ILE A 42 0.39 -4.53 7.97
N LEU A 43 1.12 -3.94 7.04
CA LEU A 43 0.56 -3.31 5.83
C LEU A 43 0.57 -4.34 4.69
N LEU A 44 -0.62 -4.73 4.21
CA LEU A 44 -0.77 -5.76 3.17
C LEU A 44 -0.66 -5.18 1.77
N ILE A 45 0.23 -5.75 0.96
CA ILE A 45 0.56 -5.26 -0.38
C ILE A 45 0.27 -6.36 -1.41
N HIS A 46 -0.50 -6.02 -2.44
CA HIS A 46 -0.72 -6.87 -3.61
C HIS A 46 0.08 -6.33 -4.80
N ASN A 47 1.06 -7.10 -5.28
CA ASN A 47 1.95 -6.69 -6.36
C ASN A 47 2.03 -7.68 -7.53
N ARG A 48 1.13 -8.67 -7.61
CA ARG A 48 1.24 -9.78 -8.58
C ARG A 48 0.88 -9.40 -10.03
N PHE A 49 0.65 -8.11 -10.29
CA PHE A 49 0.44 -7.54 -11.61
C PHE A 49 1.58 -6.61 -12.04
N SER A 50 1.54 -6.21 -13.31
CA SER A 50 2.40 -5.14 -13.88
C SER A 50 1.65 -4.28 -14.90
N ASP A 51 0.32 -4.42 -14.94
CA ASP A 51 -0.59 -3.68 -15.80
C ASP A 51 -1.82 -3.35 -14.96
N ALA A 52 -2.00 -2.07 -14.65
CA ALA A 52 -3.11 -1.54 -13.89
C ALA A 52 -4.15 -0.89 -14.82
N THR A 53 -4.47 -1.54 -15.94
CA THR A 53 -5.49 -1.07 -16.89
C THR A 53 -6.68 -2.02 -17.01
N GLY A 54 -7.87 -1.44 -17.17
CA GLY A 54 -9.11 -2.17 -17.45
C GLY A 54 -9.85 -2.60 -16.20
N PHE A 55 -11.18 -2.49 -16.25
CA PHE A 55 -12.06 -2.76 -15.11
C PHE A 55 -12.03 -4.23 -14.68
N GLU A 56 -12.15 -5.15 -15.63
CA GLU A 56 -12.15 -6.59 -15.36
C GLU A 56 -10.83 -7.05 -14.73
N ASN A 57 -9.71 -6.46 -15.15
CA ASN A 57 -8.40 -6.70 -14.56
C ASN A 57 -8.34 -6.18 -13.12
N GLY A 58 -8.82 -4.96 -12.85
CA GLY A 58 -8.89 -4.42 -11.49
C GLY A 58 -9.72 -5.28 -10.54
N VAL A 59 -10.84 -5.83 -11.02
CA VAL A 59 -11.66 -6.77 -10.26
C VAL A 59 -10.89 -8.07 -9.99
N GLN A 60 -10.27 -8.65 -11.02
CA GLN A 60 -9.52 -9.90 -10.89
C GLN A 60 -8.36 -9.79 -9.89
N GLU A 61 -7.58 -8.71 -9.97
CA GLU A 61 -6.48 -8.47 -9.03
C GLU A 61 -7.00 -8.25 -7.61
N GLY A 62 -8.15 -7.56 -7.45
CA GLY A 62 -8.82 -7.40 -6.16
C GLY A 62 -9.28 -8.73 -5.56
N GLU A 63 -9.93 -9.58 -6.34
CA GLU A 63 -10.37 -10.92 -5.92
C GLU A 63 -9.19 -11.82 -5.53
N GLU A 64 -8.08 -11.75 -6.28
CA GLU A 64 -6.87 -12.48 -5.93
C GLU A 64 -6.28 -12.01 -4.60
N ALA A 65 -6.19 -10.70 -4.39
CA ALA A 65 -5.67 -10.12 -3.16
C ALA A 65 -6.53 -10.48 -1.93
N ILE A 66 -7.86 -10.45 -2.09
CA ILE A 66 -8.83 -10.89 -1.07
C ILE A 66 -8.57 -12.36 -0.71
N SER A 67 -8.47 -13.25 -1.71
CA SER A 67 -8.24 -14.68 -1.48
C SER A 67 -6.95 -14.92 -0.69
N LEU A 68 -5.86 -14.23 -1.03
CA LEU A 68 -4.58 -14.37 -0.33
C LEU A 68 -4.67 -13.86 1.12
N ALA A 69 -5.36 -12.74 1.36
CA ALA A 69 -5.57 -12.20 2.70
C ALA A 69 -6.42 -13.14 3.57
N GLU A 70 -7.48 -13.75 3.01
CA GLU A 70 -8.30 -14.74 3.70
C GLU A 70 -7.52 -16.01 4.04
N GLU A 71 -6.66 -16.49 3.14
CA GLU A 71 -5.81 -17.65 3.38
C GLU A 71 -4.81 -17.43 4.53
N LEU A 72 -4.32 -16.20 4.69
CA LEU A 72 -3.47 -15.77 5.81
C LEU A 72 -4.26 -15.51 7.10
N GLY A 73 -5.59 -15.39 7.02
CA GLY A 73 -6.43 -15.05 8.16
C GLY A 73 -6.31 -13.59 8.58
N ALA A 74 -6.08 -12.69 7.63
CA ALA A 74 -6.11 -11.25 7.89
C ALA A 74 -7.50 -10.83 8.42
N PRO A 75 -7.58 -9.92 9.41
CA PRO A 75 -8.84 -9.47 9.98
C PRO A 75 -9.73 -8.73 8.96
N GLU A 76 -11.05 -8.85 9.14
CA GLU A 76 -12.00 -7.97 8.45
C GLU A 76 -11.70 -6.50 8.76
N GLY A 77 -11.86 -5.62 7.77
CA GLY A 77 -11.53 -4.20 7.86
C GLY A 77 -10.08 -3.87 7.50
N THR A 78 -9.22 -4.87 7.31
CA THR A 78 -7.82 -4.64 6.88
C THR A 78 -7.80 -4.06 5.46
N ALA A 79 -7.01 -3.02 5.25
CA ALA A 79 -6.76 -2.43 3.95
C ALA A 79 -5.73 -3.25 3.16
N ILE A 80 -5.98 -3.46 1.88
CA ILE A 80 -5.05 -4.12 0.96
C ILE A 80 -4.62 -3.13 -0.11
N PHE A 81 -3.31 -2.98 -0.31
CA PHE A 81 -2.75 -1.96 -1.19
C PHE A 81 -2.34 -2.56 -2.53
N ALA A 82 -2.98 -2.12 -3.62
CA ALA A 82 -2.50 -2.39 -4.97
C ALA A 82 -1.17 -1.64 -5.21
N ASP A 83 -0.10 -2.36 -5.50
CA ASP A 83 1.23 -1.81 -5.78
C ASP A 83 1.33 -1.36 -7.25
N ILE A 84 1.12 -0.06 -7.49
CA ILE A 84 1.18 0.54 -8.82
C ILE A 84 2.50 1.28 -9.01
N GLU A 85 3.49 0.56 -9.51
CA GLU A 85 4.82 1.08 -9.81
C GLU A 85 4.77 2.17 -10.90
N PRO A 86 5.69 3.16 -10.89
CA PRO A 86 5.68 4.28 -11.84
C PRO A 86 5.79 3.89 -13.33
N THR A 87 6.22 2.67 -13.62
CA THR A 87 6.37 2.16 -14.98
C THR A 87 5.16 1.36 -15.47
N TYR A 88 4.21 1.05 -14.59
CA TYR A 88 3.02 0.29 -14.95
C TYR A 88 2.05 1.20 -15.72
N PRO A 89 1.46 0.70 -16.83
CA PRO A 89 0.31 1.39 -17.41
C PRO A 89 -0.83 1.38 -16.40
N VAL A 90 -1.53 2.51 -16.26
CA VAL A 90 -2.66 2.65 -15.33
C VAL A 90 -3.81 3.42 -15.96
N ASN A 91 -5.05 3.04 -15.65
CA ASN A 91 -6.22 3.84 -16.01
C ASN A 91 -7.31 3.83 -14.92
N SER A 92 -8.28 4.73 -15.06
CA SER A 92 -9.39 4.86 -14.10
C SER A 92 -10.29 3.64 -14.02
N ASP A 93 -10.39 2.84 -15.09
CA ASP A 93 -11.22 1.64 -15.08
C ASP A 93 -10.65 0.56 -14.15
N PHE A 94 -9.32 0.38 -14.12
CA PHE A 94 -8.69 -0.54 -13.16
C PHE A 94 -8.95 -0.11 -11.71
N ILE A 95 -8.74 1.17 -11.40
CA ILE A 95 -8.98 1.71 -10.04
C ILE A 95 -10.43 1.47 -9.60
N ARG A 96 -11.39 1.63 -10.52
CA ARG A 96 -12.80 1.32 -10.26
C ARG A 96 -13.03 -0.17 -10.03
N GLY A 97 -12.41 -1.05 -10.82
CA GLY A 97 -12.52 -2.49 -10.64
C GLY A 97 -11.94 -2.97 -9.31
N TRP A 98 -10.75 -2.47 -8.96
CA TRP A 98 -10.10 -2.72 -7.67
C TRP A 98 -10.99 -2.28 -6.51
N TYR A 99 -11.50 -1.05 -6.57
CA TYR A 99 -12.43 -0.52 -5.59
C TYR A 99 -13.70 -1.38 -5.47
N ASP A 100 -14.34 -1.74 -6.59
CA ASP A 100 -15.59 -2.51 -6.58
C ASP A 100 -15.40 -3.91 -5.95
N ALA A 101 -14.28 -4.57 -6.22
CA ALA A 101 -13.95 -5.87 -5.62
C ALA A 101 -13.76 -5.78 -4.10
N LEU A 102 -12.90 -4.86 -3.64
CA LEU A 102 -12.57 -4.72 -2.23
C LEU A 102 -13.76 -4.18 -1.42
N SER A 103 -14.44 -3.14 -1.90
CA SER A 103 -15.61 -2.55 -1.21
C SER A 103 -16.82 -3.50 -1.09
N SER A 104 -16.85 -4.57 -1.90
CA SER A 104 -17.86 -5.63 -1.82
C SER A 104 -17.43 -6.81 -0.93
N SER A 105 -16.23 -6.76 -0.36
CA SER A 105 -15.61 -7.80 0.47
C SER A 105 -15.58 -7.41 1.96
N ALA A 106 -14.86 -8.18 2.77
CA ALA A 106 -14.57 -7.83 4.16
C ALA A 106 -13.35 -6.90 4.34
N TYR A 107 -12.63 -6.58 3.26
CA TYR A 107 -11.42 -5.74 3.26
C TYR A 107 -11.68 -4.36 2.69
N VAL A 108 -10.72 -3.46 2.82
CA VAL A 108 -10.85 -2.06 2.39
C VAL A 108 -9.83 -1.75 1.27
N PRO A 109 -10.20 -0.99 0.22
CA PRO A 109 -9.26 -0.70 -0.86
C PRO A 109 -8.15 0.25 -0.40
N GLY A 110 -6.91 -0.13 -0.70
CA GLY A 110 -5.73 0.73 -0.63
C GLY A 110 -5.04 0.79 -1.99
N ILE A 111 -4.32 1.88 -2.26
CA ILE A 111 -3.48 2.01 -3.46
C ILE A 111 -2.13 2.62 -3.08
N TYR A 112 -1.06 1.95 -3.51
CA TYR A 112 0.30 2.47 -3.44
C TYR A 112 0.76 3.01 -4.78
N GLY A 113 1.50 4.11 -4.76
CA GLY A 113 2.21 4.62 -5.94
C GLY A 113 2.57 6.10 -5.84
N ILE A 114 2.97 6.70 -6.96
CA ILE A 114 3.35 8.13 -7.03
C ILE A 114 2.13 8.97 -7.43
N PHE A 115 1.58 9.71 -6.48
CA PHE A 115 0.43 10.61 -6.68
C PHE A 115 0.79 12.10 -6.86
N SER A 116 2.09 12.42 -6.95
CA SER A 116 2.57 13.79 -7.16
C SER A 116 2.31 14.32 -8.57
N GLY A 117 1.86 15.57 -8.68
CA GLY A 117 1.76 16.28 -9.97
C GLY A 117 0.79 15.62 -10.97
N ASP A 118 1.18 15.58 -12.24
CA ASP A 118 0.39 15.06 -13.35
C ASP A 118 0.75 13.59 -13.70
N THR A 119 1.09 12.76 -12.72
CA THR A 119 1.37 11.33 -13.00
C THR A 119 0.13 10.63 -13.54
N ASP A 120 0.35 9.60 -14.37
CA ASP A 120 -0.75 8.80 -14.92
C ASP A 120 -1.64 8.20 -13.82
N LEU A 121 -1.04 7.82 -12.68
CA LEU A 121 -1.76 7.32 -11.51
C LEU A 121 -2.63 8.43 -10.87
N ALA A 122 -2.08 9.62 -10.63
CA ALA A 122 -2.85 10.73 -10.07
C ALA A 122 -4.00 11.14 -10.99
N ALA A 123 -3.76 11.21 -12.30
CA ALA A 123 -4.78 11.51 -13.31
C ALA A 123 -5.88 10.43 -13.35
N SER A 124 -5.48 9.16 -13.34
CA SER A 124 -6.39 8.00 -13.35
C SER A 124 -7.24 7.94 -12.09
N TYR A 125 -6.66 8.20 -10.92
CA TYR A 125 -7.37 8.26 -9.65
C TYR A 125 -8.41 9.38 -9.64
N ASN A 126 -8.01 10.59 -10.03
CA ASN A 126 -8.94 11.73 -10.12
C ASN A 126 -10.09 11.46 -11.10
N GLN A 127 -9.80 10.81 -12.23
CA GLN A 127 -10.84 10.41 -13.17
C GLN A 127 -11.77 9.35 -12.55
N ALA A 128 -11.26 8.35 -11.84
CA ALA A 128 -12.06 7.35 -11.15
C ALA A 128 -12.98 8.00 -10.10
N VAL A 129 -12.43 8.90 -9.27
CA VAL A 129 -13.17 9.69 -8.27
C VAL A 129 -14.27 10.53 -8.90
N SER A 130 -14.03 11.13 -10.08
CA SER A 130 -15.04 11.91 -10.79
C SER A 130 -16.25 11.08 -11.22
N GLY A 131 -16.05 9.77 -11.45
CA GLY A 131 -17.10 8.82 -11.80
C GLY A 131 -17.76 8.15 -10.59
N ASN A 132 -17.06 8.07 -9.46
CA ASN A 132 -17.55 7.51 -8.20
C ASN A 132 -16.85 8.19 -7.00
N SER A 133 -17.56 9.04 -6.27
CA SER A 133 -16.99 9.77 -5.13
C SER A 133 -16.62 8.87 -3.95
N GLY A 134 -17.21 7.67 -3.81
CA GLY A 134 -16.87 6.71 -2.77
C GLY A 134 -15.41 6.27 -2.83
N ILE A 135 -14.81 6.25 -4.02
CA ILE A 135 -13.37 5.97 -4.19
C ILE A 135 -12.51 6.96 -3.39
N LYS A 136 -12.91 8.23 -3.30
CA LYS A 136 -12.15 9.23 -2.53
C LYS A 136 -12.30 9.03 -1.03
N GLU A 137 -13.48 8.60 -0.59
CA GLU A 137 -13.86 8.51 0.82
C GLU A 137 -13.36 7.21 1.46
N ASP A 138 -13.38 6.11 0.70
CA ASP A 138 -13.17 4.76 1.24
C ASP A 138 -11.85 4.11 0.79
N THR A 139 -11.05 4.78 -0.07
CA THR A 139 -9.74 4.26 -0.53
C THR A 139 -8.58 4.95 0.15
N TYR A 140 -7.72 4.18 0.80
CA TYR A 140 -6.50 4.67 1.43
C TYR A 140 -5.35 4.79 0.43
N LEU A 141 -4.67 5.93 0.43
CA LEU A 141 -3.49 6.16 -0.41
C LEU A 141 -2.20 6.04 0.41
N TRP A 142 -1.28 5.21 -0.07
CA TRP A 142 0.10 5.16 0.38
C TRP A 142 0.99 5.73 -0.73
N THR A 143 1.46 6.96 -0.56
CA THR A 143 2.21 7.65 -1.63
C THR A 143 3.71 7.42 -1.52
N ALA A 144 4.39 7.30 -2.65
CA ALA A 144 5.86 7.26 -2.74
C ALA A 144 6.47 8.63 -3.11
N ALA A 145 5.74 9.72 -2.88
CA ALA A 145 6.19 11.07 -3.20
C ALA A 145 5.87 12.10 -2.08
N PRO A 146 6.76 13.07 -1.86
CA PRO A 146 8.10 13.19 -2.46
C PRO A 146 9.09 12.16 -1.89
N ASN A 147 10.21 11.89 -2.55
CA ASN A 147 11.27 11.06 -1.97
C ASN A 147 12.26 11.98 -1.21
N ALA A 148 12.26 11.92 0.12
CA ALA A 148 13.15 12.67 1.00
C ALA A 148 14.48 11.95 1.28
N GLY A 149 14.58 10.67 0.93
CA GLY A 149 15.73 9.81 1.18
C GLY A 149 15.62 9.02 2.49
N ILE A 150 16.40 7.95 2.60
CA ILE A 150 16.43 7.06 3.76
C ILE A 150 16.99 7.81 4.98
N THR A 151 16.32 7.67 6.12
CA THR A 151 16.78 8.18 7.42
C THR A 151 16.56 7.14 8.52
N THR A 152 17.12 7.39 9.70
CA THR A 152 16.65 6.72 10.91
C THR A 152 15.29 7.31 11.33
N GLU A 153 14.58 6.64 12.22
CA GLU A 153 13.35 7.11 12.86
C GLU A 153 13.56 8.47 13.54
N ALA A 154 14.68 8.64 14.25
CA ALA A 154 15.01 9.87 14.96
C ALA A 154 15.27 11.06 14.03
N ASP A 155 15.66 10.79 12.79
CA ASP A 155 15.98 11.78 11.75
C ASP A 155 14.90 11.83 10.65
N ALA A 156 13.73 11.20 10.86
CA ALA A 156 12.64 11.18 9.90
C ALA A 156 12.17 12.58 9.51
N PRO A 157 11.79 12.81 8.24
CA PRO A 157 11.26 14.10 7.82
C PRO A 157 9.93 14.41 8.50
N GLU A 158 9.50 15.67 8.47
CA GLU A 158 8.12 16.01 8.80
C GLU A 158 7.16 15.36 7.79
N TYR A 159 6.03 14.82 8.26
CA TYR A 159 5.03 14.19 7.40
C TYR A 159 4.44 15.17 6.38
N GLN A 160 4.83 15.04 5.11
CA GLN A 160 4.42 15.91 4.00
C GLN A 160 4.20 15.12 2.70
N PRO A 161 3.31 14.10 2.68
CA PRO A 161 3.00 13.35 1.47
C PRO A 161 2.39 14.22 0.37
N GLU A 162 2.69 13.88 -0.87
CA GLU A 162 2.00 14.40 -2.05
C GLU A 162 0.93 13.42 -2.54
N ALA A 163 -0.32 13.90 -2.59
CA ALA A 163 -1.49 13.14 -3.02
C ALA A 163 -2.59 14.08 -3.56
N PRO A 164 -3.64 13.56 -4.24
CA PRO A 164 -4.73 14.37 -4.76
C PRO A 164 -5.53 15.03 -3.64
N GLU A 165 -6.08 16.22 -3.90
CA GLU A 165 -6.78 17.01 -2.89
C GLU A 165 -7.97 16.25 -2.29
N GLY A 166 -7.96 16.13 -0.95
CA GLY A 166 -9.03 15.49 -0.18
C GLY A 166 -9.04 13.96 -0.25
N ALA A 167 -8.01 13.33 -0.79
CA ALA A 167 -7.81 11.89 -0.66
C ALA A 167 -7.40 11.51 0.79
N VAL A 168 -7.75 10.30 1.20
CA VAL A 168 -7.34 9.76 2.50
C VAL A 168 -5.94 9.17 2.38
N VAL A 169 -4.93 9.89 2.86
CA VAL A 169 -3.54 9.44 2.81
C VAL A 169 -3.18 8.77 4.14
N ILE A 170 -2.91 7.47 4.11
CA ILE A 170 -2.55 6.70 5.30
C ILE A 170 -1.05 6.72 5.56
N GLY A 171 -0.25 6.82 4.51
CA GLY A 171 1.18 6.57 4.60
C GLY A 171 1.97 7.25 3.49
N TRP A 172 3.25 7.40 3.75
CA TRP A 172 4.21 8.01 2.86
C TRP A 172 5.51 7.22 2.90
N GLN A 173 5.87 6.62 1.76
CA GLN A 173 7.21 6.08 1.54
C GLN A 173 8.13 7.23 1.12
N TYR A 174 8.98 7.68 2.04
CA TYR A 174 9.84 8.83 1.82
C TYR A 174 11.28 8.45 1.45
N GLY A 175 11.68 7.18 1.63
CA GLY A 175 13.00 6.68 1.27
C GLY A 175 12.95 5.24 0.76
N LEU A 176 13.83 4.92 -0.18
CA LEU A 176 13.86 3.65 -0.92
C LEU A 176 15.21 2.95 -0.78
N ASP A 177 15.18 1.63 -0.61
CA ASP A 177 16.30 0.70 -0.79
C ASP A 177 17.52 0.93 0.15
N ALA A 178 17.26 0.93 1.44
CA ALA A 178 18.28 1.03 2.49
C ALA A 178 19.13 -0.25 2.53
N GLN A 179 20.29 -0.22 1.88
CA GLN A 179 21.18 -1.37 1.68
C GLN A 179 21.57 -2.11 2.97
N GLU A 180 21.65 -1.41 4.10
CA GLU A 180 22.07 -2.00 5.38
C GLU A 180 21.10 -3.10 5.86
N CYS A 181 19.79 -2.89 5.70
CA CYS A 181 18.76 -3.85 6.14
C CYS A 181 17.79 -4.29 5.04
N ASN A 182 17.96 -3.81 3.80
CA ASN A 182 17.10 -4.07 2.66
C ASN A 182 15.62 -3.69 2.93
N ILE A 183 15.41 -2.42 3.30
CA ILE A 183 14.09 -1.86 3.64
C ILE A 183 13.86 -0.50 2.97
N ASP A 184 12.60 -0.09 2.91
CA ASP A 184 12.18 1.27 2.62
C ASP A 184 11.77 1.98 3.92
N THR A 185 11.83 3.31 3.95
CA THR A 185 11.46 4.12 5.11
C THR A 185 10.17 4.87 4.87
N ASN A 186 9.26 4.77 5.86
CA ASN A 186 7.88 5.23 5.74
C ASN A 186 7.47 6.03 6.97
N LEU A 187 6.49 6.92 6.79
CA LEU A 187 5.73 7.55 7.87
C LEU A 187 4.24 7.27 7.67
N PHE A 188 3.51 7.00 8.74
CA PHE A 188 2.08 6.72 8.73
C PHE A 188 1.32 7.73 9.58
N ASP A 189 0.10 8.08 9.13
CA ASP A 189 -0.83 8.88 9.90
C ASP A 189 -1.59 7.96 10.88
N ASN A 190 -1.42 8.24 12.17
CA ASN A 190 -2.00 7.44 13.25
C ASN A 190 -3.54 7.44 13.25
N GLN A 191 -4.18 8.35 12.51
CA GLN A 191 -5.63 8.35 12.36
C GLN A 191 -6.15 7.11 11.64
N TYR A 192 -5.33 6.47 10.80
CA TYR A 192 -5.76 5.44 9.87
C TYR A 192 -5.10 4.08 10.13
N THR A 193 -4.34 3.92 11.21
CA THR A 193 -3.65 2.65 11.50
C THR A 193 -4.62 1.51 11.88
N ASP A 194 -5.87 1.82 12.22
CA ASP A 194 -6.91 0.82 12.54
C ASP A 194 -7.27 -0.10 11.35
N VAL A 195 -6.88 0.26 10.12
CA VAL A 195 -7.05 -0.60 8.93
C VAL A 195 -5.80 -1.38 8.57
N LEU A 196 -4.75 -1.33 9.39
CA LEU A 196 -3.60 -2.23 9.28
C LEU A 196 -3.92 -3.52 10.07
N TRP A 197 -3.34 -4.65 9.67
CA TRP A 197 -3.53 -5.91 10.39
C TRP A 197 -2.64 -5.92 11.60
#